data_AF-A0A970G1I8-F1
#
_entry.id   AF-A0A970G1I8-F1
#
_cell.length_a   1.000
_cell.length_b   1.000
_cell.length_c   1.000
_cell.angle_alpha   90.00
_cell.angle_beta   90.00
_cell.angle_gamma   90.00
#
_symmetry.space_group_name_H-M   'P 1'
#
loop_
_entity.id
_entity.type
_entity.pdbx_description
1 polymer ?
#
loop_
_entity_poly.entity_id
_entity_poly.type
_entity_poly.pdbx_seq_one_letter_code
_entity_poly.pdbx_strand_id
1 'polypeptide(L)'
;MTKNEFLLRLSDALRKRHVPDYSDIVGEYEQHFAFKTADGFSEEEIAAKLGSPEDLAAQFEGGGEEKRQTGRKTVTLVGLVFSDIFAGFFFAFLFAWETVVAAFSVCSAVIGACLLAGRSPWALIPPLPFGCAVVFGISLAALAVFSAAGCVYFALFIRQLMRSYGRFHKNTLASASGGAVLPPLSAFPRLSPQANRRIRTVALATLTLFAVCFVLGIIVSMIAAGALEFWHAWGWFGYVPN
;
A
#
# COMPACT_ATOMS: atom_id res chain seq x y z
N MET A 1 11.66 -28.22 -17.36
CA MET A 1 10.20 -28.19 -17.55
C MET A 1 9.75 -26.74 -17.55
N THR A 2 8.80 -26.40 -18.41
CA THR A 2 8.28 -25.02 -18.51
C THR A 2 7.25 -24.74 -17.41
N LYS A 3 6.95 -23.46 -17.13
CA LYS A 3 5.94 -23.07 -16.12
C LYS A 3 4.62 -23.80 -16.32
N ASN A 4 4.10 -23.80 -17.56
CA ASN A 4 2.80 -24.40 -17.87
C ASN A 4 2.80 -25.92 -17.66
N GLU A 5 3.90 -26.59 -17.98
CA GLU A 5 4.05 -28.03 -17.78
C GLU A 5 4.12 -28.40 -16.29
N PHE A 6 4.82 -27.59 -15.48
CA PHE A 6 4.88 -27.77 -14.03
C PHE A 6 3.49 -27.60 -13.38
N LEU A 7 2.77 -26.53 -13.73
CA LEU A 7 1.46 -26.23 -13.15
C LEU A 7 0.40 -27.27 -13.53
N LEU A 8 0.43 -27.78 -14.78
CA LEU A 8 -0.46 -28.85 -15.21
C LEU A 8 -0.23 -30.12 -14.39
N ARG A 9 1.02 -30.59 -14.29
CA ARG A 9 1.35 -31.80 -13.52
C ARG A 9 1.04 -31.65 -12.03
N LEU A 10 1.29 -30.47 -11.45
CA LEU A 10 0.91 -30.17 -10.07
C LEU A 10 -0.61 -30.21 -9.88
N SER A 11 -1.37 -29.61 -10.81
CA SER A 11 -2.83 -29.58 -10.74
C SER A 11 -3.45 -30.97 -10.85
N ASP A 12 -2.92 -31.82 -11.74
CA ASP A 12 -3.35 -33.21 -11.90
C ASP A 12 -2.98 -34.05 -10.67
N ALA A 13 -1.78 -33.86 -10.12
CA ALA A 13 -1.35 -34.56 -8.91
C ALA A 13 -2.19 -34.18 -7.68
N LEU A 14 -2.50 -32.89 -7.50
CA LEU A 14 -3.36 -32.41 -6.40
C LEU A 14 -4.82 -32.88 -6.57
N ARG A 15 -5.33 -32.90 -7.80
CA ARG A 15 -6.69 -33.40 -8.11
C ARG A 15 -6.79 -34.91 -7.87
N LYS A 16 -5.79 -35.68 -8.28
CA LYS A 16 -5.70 -37.13 -8.08
C LYS A 16 -5.64 -37.50 -6.59
N ARG A 17 -5.10 -36.61 -5.75
CA ARG A 17 -4.97 -36.78 -4.29
C ARG A 17 -6.10 -36.11 -3.49
N HIS A 18 -7.16 -35.63 -4.15
CA HIS A 18 -8.34 -35.01 -3.51
C HIS A 18 -8.03 -33.85 -2.56
N VAL A 19 -7.03 -33.02 -2.86
CA VAL A 19 -6.72 -31.84 -2.05
C VAL A 19 -7.83 -30.79 -2.23
N PRO A 20 -8.54 -30.37 -1.16
CA PRO A 20 -9.71 -29.49 -1.27
C PRO A 20 -9.40 -28.09 -1.84
N ASP A 21 -8.19 -27.57 -1.64
CA ASP A 21 -7.77 -26.22 -2.07
C ASP A 21 -6.87 -26.21 -3.32
N TYR A 22 -6.97 -27.21 -4.20
CA TYR A 22 -6.01 -27.38 -5.31
C TYR A 22 -5.95 -26.18 -6.29
N SER A 23 -7.06 -25.50 -6.58
CA SER A 23 -7.06 -24.36 -7.52
C SER A 23 -6.27 -23.17 -6.97
N ASP A 24 -6.39 -22.94 -5.67
CA ASP A 24 -5.71 -21.86 -4.95
C ASP A 24 -4.20 -22.17 -4.87
N ILE A 25 -3.83 -23.42 -4.59
CA ILE A 25 -2.43 -23.88 -4.60
C ILE A 25 -1.80 -23.68 -5.97
N VAL A 26 -2.46 -24.10 -7.07
CA VAL A 26 -1.95 -23.92 -8.44
C VAL A 26 -1.76 -22.44 -8.77
N GLY A 27 -2.74 -21.58 -8.41
CA GLY A 27 -2.64 -20.14 -8.60
C GLY A 27 -1.48 -19.51 -7.80
N GLU A 28 -1.14 -20.05 -6.64
CA GLU A 28 0.00 -19.60 -5.83
C GLU A 28 1.35 -19.97 -6.44
N TYR A 29 1.48 -21.18 -6.99
CA TYR A 29 2.69 -21.56 -7.73
C TYR A 29 2.85 -20.73 -9.00
N GLU A 30 1.75 -20.39 -9.66
CA GLU A 30 1.77 -19.46 -10.79
C GLU A 30 2.38 -18.10 -10.41
N GLN A 31 1.99 -17.57 -9.25
CA GLN A 31 2.52 -16.32 -8.71
C GLN A 31 4.00 -16.42 -8.31
N HIS A 32 4.46 -17.57 -7.83
CA HIS A 32 5.87 -17.82 -7.52
C HIS A 32 6.74 -17.81 -8.78
N PHE A 33 6.29 -18.47 -9.86
CA PHE A 33 6.98 -18.39 -11.15
C PHE A 33 7.05 -16.94 -11.64
N ALA A 34 5.94 -16.20 -11.62
CA ALA A 34 5.93 -14.80 -12.04
C ALA A 34 6.88 -13.90 -11.23
N PHE A 35 7.09 -14.21 -9.94
CA PHE A 35 8.05 -13.47 -9.10
C PHE A 35 9.49 -13.75 -9.48
N LYS A 36 9.85 -15.03 -9.59
CA LYS A 36 11.22 -15.43 -9.89
C LYS A 36 11.64 -15.09 -11.31
N THR A 37 10.71 -15.11 -12.26
CA THR A 37 10.98 -14.63 -13.63
C THR A 37 11.21 -13.11 -13.65
N ALA A 38 10.50 -12.34 -12.82
CA ALA A 38 10.74 -10.90 -12.69
C ALA A 38 12.10 -10.58 -12.02
N ASP A 39 12.59 -11.47 -11.14
CA ASP A 39 13.93 -11.42 -10.55
C ASP A 39 15.04 -11.87 -11.52
N GLY A 40 14.69 -12.26 -12.76
CA GLY A 40 15.64 -12.64 -13.81
C GLY A 40 15.99 -14.13 -13.89
N PHE A 41 15.32 -14.99 -13.13
CA PHE A 41 15.50 -16.45 -13.23
C PHE A 41 14.72 -17.04 -14.41
N SER A 42 15.30 -18.04 -15.08
CA SER A 42 14.62 -18.79 -16.14
C SER A 42 13.54 -19.70 -15.56
N GLU A 43 12.50 -20.00 -16.35
CA GLU A 43 11.40 -20.88 -15.90
C GLU A 43 11.92 -22.28 -15.54
N GLU A 44 12.93 -22.76 -16.25
CA GLU A 44 13.54 -24.06 -16.06
C GLU A 44 14.30 -24.15 -14.73
N GLU A 45 15.00 -23.08 -14.33
CA GLU A 45 15.69 -23.00 -13.03
C GLU A 45 14.72 -22.94 -11.87
N ILE A 46 13.59 -22.23 -12.04
CA ILE A 46 12.55 -22.14 -11.02
C ILE A 46 11.93 -23.51 -10.80
N ALA A 47 11.60 -24.23 -11.87
CA ALA A 47 11.03 -25.56 -11.77
C ALA A 47 12.03 -26.57 -11.16
N ALA A 48 13.32 -26.48 -11.52
CA ALA A 48 14.36 -27.33 -10.94
C ALA A 48 14.52 -27.08 -9.42
N LYS A 49 14.41 -25.82 -8.97
CA LYS A 49 14.43 -25.47 -7.53
C LYS A 49 13.19 -25.92 -6.77
N LEU A 50 12.04 -25.96 -7.43
CA LEU A 50 10.79 -26.42 -6.83
C LEU A 50 10.72 -27.95 -6.73
N GLY A 51 11.49 -28.69 -7.53
CA GLY A 51 11.55 -30.15 -7.49
C GLY A 51 10.43 -30.82 -8.29
N SER A 52 10.07 -32.05 -7.92
CA SER A 52 9.02 -32.79 -8.64
C SER A 52 7.62 -32.33 -8.21
N PRO A 53 6.70 -32.05 -9.15
CA PRO A 53 5.32 -31.65 -8.83
C PRO A 53 4.55 -32.70 -8.03
N GLU A 54 4.90 -33.98 -8.20
CA GLU A 54 4.24 -35.13 -7.60
C GLU A 54 4.62 -35.32 -6.13
N ASP A 55 5.90 -35.13 -5.78
CA ASP A 55 6.38 -35.14 -4.38
C ASP A 55 5.88 -33.91 -3.63
N LEU A 56 5.77 -32.80 -4.33
CA LEU A 56 5.27 -31.55 -3.78
C LEU A 56 3.77 -31.65 -3.45
N ALA A 57 2.98 -32.30 -4.32
CA ALA A 57 1.60 -32.65 -4.02
C ALA A 57 1.45 -33.64 -2.86
N ALA A 58 2.43 -34.55 -2.67
CA ALA A 58 2.43 -35.52 -1.57
C ALA A 58 2.57 -34.87 -0.19
N GLN A 59 3.26 -33.72 -0.10
CA GLN A 59 3.41 -32.98 1.16
C GLN A 59 2.10 -32.39 1.68
N PHE A 60 1.05 -32.34 0.84
CA PHE A 60 -0.28 -31.87 1.21
C PHE A 60 -1.22 -33.01 1.69
N GLU A 61 -0.79 -34.28 1.62
CA GLU A 61 -1.49 -35.39 2.27
C GLU A 61 -1.02 -35.46 3.74
N GLY A 62 -1.88 -35.05 4.69
CA GLY A 62 -1.55 -35.11 6.13
C GLY A 62 -1.19 -36.53 6.58
N GLY A 63 -0.30 -36.81 7.53
CA GLY A 63 0.32 -36.03 8.60
C GLY A 63 0.57 -37.01 9.75
N GLY A 64 1.79 -37.56 9.87
CA GLY A 64 2.05 -38.81 10.61
C GLY A 64 3.08 -38.76 11.75
N GLU A 65 3.24 -37.65 12.49
CA GLU A 65 4.19 -37.60 13.64
C GLU A 65 3.65 -36.77 14.84
N GLU A 66 2.63 -37.26 15.55
CA GLU A 66 1.88 -36.48 16.55
C GLU A 66 2.62 -36.17 17.88
N LYS A 67 3.55 -37.01 18.38
CA LYS A 67 4.00 -36.89 19.79
C LYS A 67 5.07 -35.83 20.07
N ARG A 68 5.88 -35.43 19.08
CA ARG A 68 6.94 -34.40 19.22
C ARG A 68 6.44 -32.99 18.85
N GLN A 69 5.32 -32.92 18.15
CA GLN A 69 4.74 -31.69 17.60
C GLN A 69 3.92 -30.90 18.63
N THR A 70 3.27 -31.55 19.60
CA THR A 70 2.34 -30.90 20.54
C THR A 70 3.00 -29.78 21.36
N GLY A 71 4.18 -30.02 21.95
CA GLY A 71 4.88 -29.00 22.74
C GLY A 71 5.41 -27.83 21.90
N ARG A 72 5.92 -28.11 20.68
CA ARG A 72 6.38 -27.08 19.74
C ARG A 72 5.22 -26.22 19.25
N LYS A 73 4.07 -26.84 18.97
CA LYS A 73 2.84 -26.17 18.55
C LYS A 73 2.31 -25.21 19.61
N THR A 74 2.35 -25.59 20.89
CA THR A 74 1.94 -24.71 22.00
C THR A 74 2.86 -23.49 22.15
N VAL A 75 4.19 -23.68 22.08
CA VAL A 75 5.15 -22.56 22.16
C VAL A 75 5.00 -21.60 20.97
N THR A 76 4.85 -22.15 19.75
CA THR A 76 4.61 -21.32 18.56
C THR A 76 3.29 -20.56 18.67
N LEU A 77 2.22 -21.19 19.14
CA LEU A 77 0.92 -20.53 19.32
C LEU A 77 1.02 -19.35 20.31
N VAL A 78 1.68 -19.54 21.46
CA VAL A 78 1.88 -18.46 22.44
C VAL A 78 2.69 -17.31 21.85
N GLY A 79 3.78 -17.62 21.14
CA GLY A 79 4.59 -16.61 20.47
C GLY A 79 3.82 -15.86 19.37
N LEU A 80 2.92 -16.56 18.67
CA LEU A 80 2.10 -15.99 17.61
C LEU A 80 1.02 -15.07 18.18
N VAL A 81 0.32 -15.47 19.24
CA VAL A 81 -0.62 -14.61 19.96
C VAL A 81 0.06 -13.34 20.48
N PHE A 82 1.28 -13.47 21.02
CA PHE A 82 2.06 -12.31 21.43
C PHE A 82 2.38 -11.41 20.23
N SER A 83 2.82 -11.98 19.10
CA SER A 83 3.08 -11.23 17.86
C SER A 83 1.83 -10.56 17.30
N ASP A 84 0.66 -11.19 17.38
CA ASP A 84 -0.61 -10.67 16.88
C ASP A 84 -1.01 -9.38 17.60
N ILE A 85 -0.68 -9.23 18.90
CA ILE A 85 -0.93 -7.99 19.64
C ILE A 85 -0.13 -6.83 19.03
N PHE A 86 1.17 -7.02 18.79
CA PHE A 86 2.01 -5.98 18.16
C PHE A 86 1.58 -5.70 16.73
N ALA A 87 1.25 -6.74 15.96
CA ALA A 87 0.75 -6.58 14.61
C ALA A 87 -0.57 -5.81 14.59
N GLY A 88 -1.49 -6.10 15.52
CA GLY A 88 -2.74 -5.40 15.68
C GLY A 88 -2.56 -3.90 15.94
N PHE A 89 -1.72 -3.52 16.91
CA PHE A 89 -1.40 -2.11 17.17
C PHE A 89 -0.72 -1.44 15.97
N PHE A 90 0.19 -2.15 15.31
CA PHE A 90 0.86 -1.64 14.12
C PHE A 90 -0.12 -1.37 12.98
N PHE A 91 -1.03 -2.30 12.66
CA PHE A 91 -2.06 -2.07 11.63
C PHE A 91 -3.04 -0.97 12.03
N ALA A 92 -3.46 -0.92 13.29
CA ALA A 92 -4.31 0.17 13.78
C ALA A 92 -3.64 1.54 13.59
N PHE A 93 -2.34 1.65 13.88
CA PHE A 93 -1.56 2.86 13.63
C PHE A 93 -1.51 3.22 12.13
N LEU A 94 -1.31 2.23 11.24
CA LEU A 94 -1.32 2.48 9.79
C LEU A 94 -2.68 3.00 9.30
N PHE A 95 -3.79 2.40 9.76
CA PHE A 95 -5.13 2.88 9.40
C PHE A 95 -5.45 4.26 9.97
N ALA A 96 -4.99 4.54 11.20
CA ALA A 96 -5.13 5.87 11.79
C ALA A 96 -4.37 6.92 10.98
N TRP A 97 -3.12 6.63 10.60
CA TRP A 97 -2.32 7.48 9.73
C TRP A 97 -3.00 7.70 8.37
N GLU A 98 -3.48 6.63 7.73
CA GLU A 98 -4.22 6.72 6.46
C GLU A 98 -5.45 7.63 6.57
N THR A 99 -6.22 7.50 7.66
CA THR A 99 -7.40 8.33 7.92
C THR A 99 -7.04 9.81 8.05
N VAL A 100 -5.93 10.12 8.73
CA VAL A 100 -5.43 11.50 8.87
C VAL A 100 -5.03 12.08 7.51
N VAL A 101 -4.33 11.32 6.67
CA VAL A 101 -3.92 11.80 5.33
C VAL A 101 -5.13 11.95 4.41
N ALA A 102 -6.13 11.07 4.51
CA ALA A 102 -7.37 11.19 3.77
C ALA A 102 -8.16 12.44 4.18
N ALA A 103 -8.31 12.69 5.48
CA ALA A 103 -8.94 13.91 5.99
C ALA A 103 -8.17 15.17 5.55
N PHE A 104 -6.84 15.15 5.61
CA PHE A 104 -5.98 16.23 5.12
C PHE A 104 -6.23 16.52 3.63
N SER A 105 -6.29 15.48 2.78
CA SER A 105 -6.59 15.61 1.35
C SER A 105 -7.95 16.31 1.11
N VAL A 106 -8.99 15.91 1.85
CA VAL A 106 -10.32 16.54 1.76
C VAL A 106 -10.26 17.99 2.22
N CYS A 107 -9.62 18.29 3.34
CA CYS A 107 -9.45 19.67 3.82
C CYS A 107 -8.71 20.54 2.80
N SER A 108 -7.62 20.04 2.20
CA SER A 108 -6.91 20.76 1.14
C SER A 108 -7.80 21.01 -0.08
N ALA A 109 -8.63 20.05 -0.48
CA ALA A 109 -9.57 20.22 -1.58
C ALA A 109 -10.62 21.30 -1.27
N VAL A 110 -11.18 21.29 -0.06
CA VAL A 110 -12.18 22.26 0.39
C VAL A 110 -11.59 23.66 0.43
N ILE A 111 -10.40 23.84 1.03
CA ILE A 111 -9.74 25.15 1.08
C ILE A 111 -9.38 25.62 -0.33
N GLY A 112 -8.85 24.73 -1.18
CA GLY A 112 -8.55 25.03 -2.57
C GLY A 112 -9.77 25.52 -3.35
N ALA A 113 -10.91 24.82 -3.22
CA ALA A 113 -12.17 25.20 -3.85
C ALA A 113 -12.71 26.53 -3.31
N CYS A 114 -12.61 26.78 -2.00
CA CYS A 114 -13.00 28.03 -1.37
C CYS A 114 -12.21 29.22 -1.92
N LEU A 115 -10.88 29.08 -2.04
CA LEU A 115 -10.01 30.11 -2.61
C LEU A 115 -10.32 30.40 -4.08
N LEU A 116 -10.56 29.36 -4.88
CA LEU A 116 -10.93 29.50 -6.30
C LEU A 116 -12.30 30.17 -6.48
N ALA A 117 -13.25 29.90 -5.57
CA ALA A 117 -14.58 30.49 -5.59
C ALA A 117 -14.65 31.87 -4.94
N GLY A 118 -13.56 32.34 -4.29
CA GLY A 118 -13.56 33.58 -3.52
C GLY A 118 -14.52 33.55 -2.32
N ARG A 119 -14.76 32.38 -1.72
CA ARG A 119 -15.66 32.20 -0.58
C ARG A 119 -14.88 31.80 0.66
N SER A 120 -15.19 32.40 1.81
CA SER A 120 -14.62 32.00 3.11
C SER A 120 -15.75 31.54 4.04
N PRO A 121 -15.95 30.21 4.20
CA PRO A 121 -16.93 29.72 5.17
C PRO A 121 -16.50 30.16 6.59
N TRP A 122 -17.42 30.78 7.33
CA TRP A 122 -17.20 31.29 8.69
C TRP A 122 -15.96 32.21 8.87
N ALA A 123 -15.54 32.91 7.80
CA ALA A 123 -14.33 33.74 7.81
C ALA A 123 -13.05 33.00 8.28
N LEU A 124 -13.00 31.68 8.13
CA LEU A 124 -11.85 30.84 8.51
C LEU A 124 -10.60 31.12 7.67
N ILE A 125 -10.79 31.59 6.43
CA ILE A 125 -9.70 31.87 5.49
C ILE A 125 -9.35 33.36 5.59
N PRO A 126 -8.10 33.72 5.91
CA PRO A 126 -7.65 35.11 5.91
C PRO A 126 -7.93 35.80 4.56
N PRO A 127 -8.17 37.11 4.55
CA PRO A 127 -8.38 37.84 3.31
C PRO A 127 -7.12 37.78 2.43
N LEU A 128 -7.31 37.37 1.17
CA LEU A 128 -6.28 37.38 0.13
C LEU A 128 -6.80 38.12 -1.10
N PRO A 129 -5.94 38.92 -1.79
CA PRO A 129 -6.24 39.39 -3.14
C PRO A 129 -6.56 38.21 -4.06
N PHE A 130 -7.61 38.35 -4.87
CA PHE A 130 -8.15 37.23 -5.65
C PHE A 130 -7.11 36.53 -6.54
N GLY A 131 -6.20 37.28 -7.18
CA GLY A 131 -5.12 36.69 -7.98
C GLY A 131 -4.21 35.77 -7.17
N CYS A 132 -3.87 36.13 -5.93
CA CYS A 132 -3.08 35.29 -5.02
C CYS A 132 -3.90 34.08 -4.56
N ALA A 133 -5.18 34.30 -4.23
CA ALA A 133 -6.10 33.24 -3.82
C ALA A 133 -6.23 32.15 -4.90
N VAL A 134 -6.37 32.52 -6.17
CA VAL A 134 -6.45 31.56 -7.28
C VAL A 134 -5.19 30.68 -7.35
N VAL A 135 -4.01 31.27 -7.24
CA VAL A 135 -2.73 30.52 -7.31
C VAL A 135 -2.59 29.53 -6.15
N PHE A 136 -2.89 29.96 -4.92
CA PHE A 136 -2.93 29.05 -3.76
C PHE A 136 -4.05 28.02 -3.86
N GLY A 137 -5.20 28.38 -4.44
CA GLY A 137 -6.31 27.48 -4.69
C GLY A 137 -5.93 26.32 -5.61
N ILE A 138 -5.22 26.60 -6.71
CA ILE A 138 -4.66 25.59 -7.61
C ILE A 138 -3.62 24.74 -6.89
N SER A 139 -2.73 25.37 -6.10
CA SER A 139 -1.72 24.66 -5.31
C SER A 139 -2.36 23.65 -4.34
N LEU A 140 -3.35 24.07 -3.56
CA LEU A 140 -4.04 23.20 -2.60
C LEU A 140 -4.90 22.13 -3.27
N ALA A 141 -5.51 22.42 -4.42
CA ALA A 141 -6.20 21.41 -5.21
C ALA A 141 -5.22 20.34 -5.73
N ALA A 142 -4.04 20.74 -6.21
CA ALA A 142 -3.00 19.81 -6.62
C ALA A 142 -2.47 18.97 -5.45
N LEU A 143 -2.29 19.58 -4.27
CA LEU A 143 -1.90 18.88 -3.04
C LEU A 143 -2.97 17.85 -2.62
N ALA A 144 -4.25 18.20 -2.72
CA ALA A 144 -5.34 17.28 -2.44
C ALA A 144 -5.28 16.03 -3.33
N VAL A 145 -5.08 16.20 -4.64
CA VAL A 145 -4.97 15.07 -5.57
C VAL A 145 -3.71 14.25 -5.30
N PHE A 146 -2.57 14.89 -4.99
CA PHE A 146 -1.35 14.19 -4.61
C PHE A 146 -1.56 13.32 -3.37
N SER A 147 -2.12 13.89 -2.31
CA SER A 147 -2.43 13.17 -1.07
C SER A 147 -3.44 12.05 -1.29
N ALA A 148 -4.47 12.26 -2.13
CA ALA A 148 -5.44 11.22 -2.47
C ALA A 148 -4.80 10.05 -3.23
N ALA A 149 -3.92 10.33 -4.21
CA ALA A 149 -3.17 9.30 -4.92
C ALA A 149 -2.27 8.50 -3.96
N GLY A 150 -1.65 9.19 -2.99
CA GLY A 150 -0.90 8.57 -1.89
C GLY A 150 -1.77 7.64 -1.03
N CYS A 151 -2.97 8.09 -0.63
CA CYS A 151 -3.92 7.28 0.14
C CYS A 151 -4.31 6.01 -0.61
N VAL A 152 -4.66 6.09 -1.89
CA VAL A 152 -5.01 4.92 -2.70
C VAL A 152 -3.87 3.90 -2.72
N TYR A 153 -2.63 4.34 -2.94
CA TYR A 153 -1.48 3.44 -2.93
C TYR A 153 -1.24 2.84 -1.54
N PHE A 154 -1.38 3.66 -0.49
CA PHE A 154 -1.16 3.23 0.89
C PHE A 154 -2.22 2.22 1.37
N ALA A 155 -3.49 2.40 1.01
CA ALA A 155 -4.57 1.44 1.23
C ALA A 155 -4.22 0.06 0.64
N LEU A 156 -3.72 0.06 -0.60
CA LEU A 156 -3.32 -1.14 -1.31
C LEU A 156 -2.10 -1.80 -0.64
N PHE A 157 -1.17 -0.99 -0.14
CA PHE A 157 -0.04 -1.46 0.65
C PHE A 157 -0.48 -2.11 1.97
N ILE A 158 -1.33 -1.46 2.78
CA ILE A 158 -1.85 -2.04 4.03
C ILE A 158 -2.57 -3.35 3.74
N ARG A 159 -3.42 -3.39 2.71
CA ARG A 159 -4.13 -4.61 2.32
C ARG A 159 -3.17 -5.74 1.95
N GLN A 160 -2.11 -5.45 1.20
CA GLN A 160 -1.10 -6.45 0.84
C GLN A 160 -0.30 -6.91 2.06
N LEU A 161 0.03 -5.98 2.94
CA LEU A 161 0.78 -6.25 4.16
C LEU A 161 -0.01 -7.15 5.12
N MET A 162 -1.31 -6.90 5.30
CA MET A 162 -2.20 -7.79 6.07
C MET A 162 -2.27 -9.20 5.45
N ARG A 163 -2.32 -9.32 4.12
CA ARG A 163 -2.30 -10.62 3.44
C ARG A 163 -0.97 -11.35 3.64
N SER A 164 0.14 -10.63 3.57
CA SER A 164 1.48 -11.18 3.84
C SER A 164 1.61 -11.64 5.29
N TYR A 165 1.12 -10.84 6.25
CA TYR A 165 1.10 -11.20 7.65
C TYR A 165 0.21 -12.43 7.93
N GLY A 166 -1.00 -12.48 7.37
CA GLY A 166 -1.87 -13.64 7.47
C GLY A 166 -1.23 -14.91 6.88
N ARG A 167 -0.45 -14.79 5.79
CA ARG A 167 0.32 -15.90 5.22
C ARG A 167 1.42 -16.36 6.17
N PHE A 168 2.18 -15.42 6.74
CA PHE A 168 3.19 -15.72 7.75
C PHE A 168 2.58 -16.46 8.95
N HIS A 169 1.42 -16.00 9.43
CA HIS A 169 0.69 -16.62 10.53
C HIS A 169 0.25 -18.06 10.18
N LYS A 170 -0.32 -18.29 8.99
CA LYS A 170 -0.68 -19.65 8.53
C LYS A 170 0.54 -20.56 8.38
N ASN A 171 1.62 -20.06 7.80
CA ASN A 171 2.85 -20.82 7.55
C ASN A 171 3.58 -21.21 8.84
N THR A 172 3.60 -20.31 9.83
CA THR A 172 4.20 -20.61 11.14
C THR A 172 3.42 -21.69 11.88
N LEU A 173 2.08 -21.67 11.82
CA LEU A 173 1.24 -22.74 12.36
C LEU A 173 1.43 -24.06 11.61
N ALA A 174 1.41 -24.04 10.28
CA ALA A 174 1.60 -25.24 9.45
C ALA A 174 2.97 -25.89 9.70
N SER A 175 4.04 -25.09 9.76
CA SER A 175 5.38 -25.57 10.11
C SER A 175 5.44 -26.17 11.52
N ALA A 176 4.75 -25.57 12.49
CA ALA A 176 4.70 -26.09 13.85
C ALA A 176 3.94 -27.42 13.94
N SER A 177 2.90 -27.62 13.12
CA SER A 177 2.14 -28.88 13.01
C SER A 177 2.69 -29.89 11.99
N GLY A 178 3.86 -29.65 11.41
CA GLY A 178 4.46 -30.54 10.41
C GLY A 178 3.71 -30.63 9.09
N GLY A 179 2.87 -29.64 8.77
CA GLY A 179 2.19 -29.51 7.48
C GLY A 179 3.02 -28.72 6.46
N ALA A 180 2.61 -28.79 5.19
CA ALA A 180 3.24 -28.05 4.10
C ALA A 180 3.17 -26.53 4.30
N VAL A 181 4.28 -25.84 4.00
CA VAL A 181 4.42 -24.39 4.12
C VAL A 181 4.24 -23.75 2.75
N LEU A 182 3.39 -22.73 2.65
CA LEU A 182 3.11 -22.03 1.39
C LEU A 182 4.19 -20.97 1.11
N PRO A 183 4.44 -20.57 -0.14
CA PRO A 183 5.43 -19.54 -0.46
C PRO A 183 5.12 -18.20 0.25
N PRO A 184 6.13 -17.45 0.74
CA PRO A 184 5.91 -16.16 1.37
C PRO A 184 5.41 -15.12 0.34
N LEU A 185 4.44 -14.30 0.76
CA LEU A 185 3.92 -13.20 -0.06
C LEU A 185 4.73 -11.92 0.16
N SER A 186 4.98 -11.16 -0.90
CA SER A 186 5.64 -9.85 -0.81
C SER A 186 4.82 -8.87 0.04
N ALA A 187 5.50 -8.06 0.84
CA ALA A 187 4.89 -6.96 1.60
C ALA A 187 4.37 -5.83 0.69
N PHE A 188 4.97 -5.67 -0.50
CA PHE A 188 4.61 -4.61 -1.45
C PHE A 188 3.48 -5.03 -2.39
N PRO A 189 2.52 -4.12 -2.67
CA PRO A 189 1.40 -4.40 -3.57
C PRO A 189 1.90 -4.57 -5.00
N ARG A 190 1.45 -5.63 -5.67
CA ARG A 190 1.65 -5.81 -7.11
C ARG A 190 0.51 -5.18 -7.87
N LEU A 191 0.76 -3.99 -8.38
CA LEU A 191 -0.14 -3.31 -9.31
C LEU A 191 0.16 -3.75 -10.73
N SER A 192 -0.85 -3.69 -11.60
CA SER A 192 -0.59 -3.84 -13.04
C SER A 192 0.38 -2.74 -13.50
N PRO A 193 1.25 -2.99 -14.49
CA PRO A 193 2.20 -2.00 -14.97
C PRO A 193 1.53 -0.67 -15.37
N GLN A 194 0.31 -0.75 -15.93
CA GLN A 194 -0.49 0.40 -16.30
C GLN A 194 -0.95 1.21 -15.08
N ALA A 195 -1.50 0.55 -14.06
CA ALA A 195 -1.96 1.21 -12.84
C ALA A 195 -0.78 1.87 -12.10
N ASN A 196 0.36 1.19 -12.01
CA ASN A 196 1.54 1.73 -11.34
C ASN A 196 2.07 2.98 -12.07
N ARG A 197 2.15 2.95 -13.41
CA ARG A 197 2.52 4.13 -14.21
C ARG A 197 1.55 5.29 -13.99
N ARG A 198 0.24 5.03 -14.02
CA ARG A 198 -0.77 6.08 -13.82
C ARG A 198 -0.66 6.75 -12.45
N ILE A 199 -0.60 5.97 -11.36
CA ILE A 199 -0.46 6.52 -10.00
C ILE A 199 0.82 7.34 -9.89
N ARG A 200 1.95 6.82 -10.39
CA ARG A 200 3.22 7.54 -10.38
C ARG A 200 3.17 8.84 -11.18
N THR A 201 2.63 8.81 -12.40
CA THR A 201 2.52 10.00 -13.25
C THR A 201 1.62 11.05 -12.61
N VAL A 202 0.46 10.66 -12.09
CA VAL A 202 -0.45 11.57 -11.38
C VAL A 202 0.23 12.17 -10.15
N ALA A 203 0.86 11.35 -9.32
CA ALA A 203 1.56 11.81 -8.11
C ALA A 203 2.68 12.81 -8.46
N LEU A 204 3.53 12.50 -9.43
CA LEU A 204 4.62 13.39 -9.84
C LEU A 204 4.12 14.69 -10.48
N ALA A 205 3.12 14.61 -11.35
CA ALA A 205 2.55 15.79 -12.00
C ALA A 205 1.88 16.72 -10.98
N THR A 206 1.08 16.17 -10.06
CA THR A 206 0.38 16.94 -9.04
C THR A 206 1.31 17.49 -7.97
N LEU A 207 2.33 16.74 -7.56
CA LEU A 207 3.39 17.25 -6.68
C LEU A 207 4.15 18.41 -7.32
N THR A 208 4.50 18.29 -8.59
CA THR A 208 5.19 19.35 -9.34
C THR A 208 4.32 20.60 -9.45
N LEU A 209 3.05 20.43 -9.81
CA LEU A 209 2.08 21.52 -9.90
C LEU A 209 1.89 22.21 -8.54
N PHE A 210 1.73 21.44 -7.46
CA PHE A 210 1.65 21.96 -6.09
C PHE A 210 2.87 22.83 -5.77
N ALA A 211 4.09 22.30 -5.96
CA ALA A 211 5.33 22.99 -5.61
C ALA A 211 5.50 24.29 -6.41
N VAL A 212 5.29 24.25 -7.73
CA VAL A 212 5.41 25.43 -8.60
C VAL A 212 4.37 26.49 -8.23
N CYS A 213 3.10 26.10 -8.10
CA CYS A 213 2.04 27.04 -7.74
C CYS A 213 2.20 27.59 -6.32
N PHE A 214 2.70 26.80 -5.36
CA PHE A 214 2.93 27.28 -4.00
C PHE A 214 3.99 28.38 -3.98
N VAL A 215 5.14 28.13 -4.63
CA VAL A 215 6.23 29.11 -4.74
C VAL A 215 5.76 30.36 -5.50
N LEU A 216 5.03 30.18 -6.61
CA LEU A 216 4.46 31.29 -7.35
C LEU A 216 3.48 32.11 -6.50
N GLY A 217 2.63 31.44 -5.70
CA GLY A 217 1.67 32.08 -4.81
C GLY A 217 2.36 32.97 -3.78
N ILE A 218 3.47 32.49 -3.19
CA ILE A 218 4.30 33.27 -2.28
C ILE A 218 4.90 34.50 -2.99
N ILE A 219 5.52 34.32 -4.15
CA ILE A 219 6.15 35.43 -4.91
C ILE A 219 5.11 36.49 -5.30
N VAL A 220 3.97 36.06 -5.84
CA VAL A 220 2.90 36.99 -6.26
C VAL A 220 2.30 37.70 -5.05
N SER A 221 2.19 37.03 -3.90
CA SER A 221 1.73 37.65 -2.66
C SER A 221 2.70 38.71 -2.14
N MET A 222 4.01 38.44 -2.20
CA MET A 222 5.05 39.42 -1.83
C MET A 222 5.00 40.66 -2.72
N ILE A 223 4.86 40.47 -4.04
CA ILE A 223 4.74 41.58 -5.01
C ILE A 223 3.45 42.37 -4.76
N ALA A 224 2.32 41.69 -4.58
CA ALA A 224 1.02 42.33 -4.37
C ALA A 224 0.94 43.11 -3.05
N ALA A 225 1.62 42.64 -2.00
CA ALA A 225 1.70 43.34 -0.72
C ALA A 225 2.79 44.42 -0.66
N GLY A 226 3.75 44.40 -1.59
CA GLY A 226 4.94 45.25 -1.51
C GLY A 226 5.87 44.93 -0.34
N ALA A 227 5.73 43.73 0.26
CA ALA A 227 6.45 43.32 1.46
C ALA A 227 6.76 41.82 1.43
N LEU A 228 7.91 41.42 1.98
CA LEU A 228 8.26 39.99 2.12
C LEU A 228 7.30 39.26 3.07
N GLU A 229 6.88 39.93 4.14
CA GLU A 229 5.95 39.42 5.14
C GLU A 229 4.51 39.85 4.81
N PHE A 230 4.03 39.45 3.63
CA PHE A 230 2.73 39.87 3.10
C PHE A 230 1.54 39.60 4.06
N TRP A 231 1.63 38.56 4.90
CA TRP A 231 0.61 38.22 5.89
C TRP A 231 0.47 39.28 6.99
N HIS A 232 1.56 39.98 7.34
CA HIS A 232 1.51 41.12 8.26
C HIS A 232 0.93 42.34 7.55
N ALA A 233 1.34 42.60 6.30
CA ALA A 233 0.79 43.70 5.49
C ALA A 233 -0.72 43.57 5.26
N TRP A 234 -1.25 42.35 5.16
CA TRP A 234 -2.68 42.06 5.03
C TRP A 234 -3.40 41.87 6.37
N GLY A 235 -2.72 42.06 7.51
CA GLY A 235 -3.35 42.04 8.83
C GLY A 235 -3.94 40.69 9.25
N TRP A 236 -3.38 39.56 8.80
CA TRP A 236 -3.92 38.21 9.09
C TRP A 236 -4.02 37.89 10.58
N PHE A 237 -3.26 38.58 11.43
CA PHE A 237 -3.22 38.38 12.88
C PHE A 237 -4.00 39.42 13.68
N GLY A 238 -4.85 40.24 13.03
CA GLY A 238 -5.74 41.18 13.71
C GLY A 238 -5.09 42.49 14.18
N TYR A 239 -3.86 42.78 13.77
CA TYR A 239 -3.23 44.09 13.98
C TYR A 239 -3.64 45.05 12.86
N VAL A 240 -3.90 46.31 13.22
CA VAL A 240 -4.21 47.38 12.27
C VAL A 240 -2.91 47.80 11.59
N PRO A 241 -2.80 47.80 10.24
CA PRO A 241 -1.63 48.36 9.58
C PRO A 241 -1.53 49.87 9.91
N ASN A 242 -0.34 50.32 10.32
CA ASN A 242 -0.05 51.75 10.51
C ASN A 242 -0.05 52.51 9.19
#